data_AF-A0AAX2KBC3-F1
#
_entry.id   AF-A0AAX2KBC3-F1
#
_cell.length_a   1.000
_cell.length_b   1.000
_cell.length_c   1.000
_cell.angle_alpha   90.00
_cell.angle_beta   90.00
_cell.angle_gamma   90.00
#
_symmetry.space_group_name_H-M   'P 1'
#
loop_
_entity.id
_entity.type
_entity.pdbx_description
1 polymer ?
#
loop_
_entity_poly.entity_id
_entity_poly.type
_entity_poly.pdbx_seq_one_letter_code
_entity_poly.pdbx_strand_id
1 'polypeptide(L)' 'MNVTTQTGQQPPTIEASSYYGSFGSWRYGLKATGATGDGTQPGDVDYTVSTTRFTTHGYRDHSGAQKNLANAKLGRTH' A
#
# COMPACT_ATOMS: atom_id res chain seq x y z
N MET A 1 -11.66 11.79 -8.51
CA MET A 1 -10.37 11.08 -8.65
C MET A 1 -10.62 9.60 -8.38
N ASN A 2 -10.40 8.71 -9.34
CA ASN A 2 -10.53 7.27 -9.12
C ASN A 2 -9.25 6.76 -8.44
N VAL A 3 -9.39 6.16 -7.26
CA VAL A 3 -8.30 5.43 -6.62
C VAL A 3 -8.49 3.97 -6.96
N THR A 4 -7.79 3.50 -7.99
CA THR A 4 -7.73 2.08 -8.34
C THR A 4 -6.48 1.46 -7.72
N THR A 5 -6.68 0.49 -6.84
CA THR A 5 -5.58 -0.31 -6.29
C THR A 5 -4.95 -1.15 -7.41
N GLN A 6 -3.62 -1.15 -7.51
CA GLN A 6 -2.86 -1.96 -8.47
C GLN A 6 -3.31 -3.42 -8.43
N THR A 7 -3.52 -4.00 -9.61
CA THR A 7 -3.72 -5.45 -9.80
C THR A 7 -2.36 -6.13 -9.67
N GLY A 8 -2.31 -7.27 -9.00
CA GLY A 8 -1.08 -8.03 -8.83
C GLY A 8 -0.53 -8.54 -10.16
N GLN A 9 0.79 -8.50 -10.33
CA GLN A 9 1.47 -8.99 -11.53
C GLN A 9 2.73 -9.78 -11.15
N GLN A 10 3.18 -10.66 -12.04
CA GLN A 10 4.47 -11.34 -11.88
C GLN A 10 5.64 -10.49 -12.40
N PRO A 11 6.84 -10.61 -11.79
CA PRO A 11 7.12 -11.36 -10.55
C PRO A 11 6.55 -10.64 -9.31
N PRO A 12 6.35 -11.36 -8.17
CA PRO A 12 5.97 -10.72 -6.91
C PRO A 12 6.95 -9.61 -6.55
N THR A 13 6.42 -8.40 -6.29
CA THR A 13 7.21 -7.23 -5.92
C THR A 13 6.84 -6.74 -4.54
N ILE A 14 7.86 -6.27 -3.81
CA ILE A 14 7.70 -5.61 -2.53
C ILE A 14 8.28 -4.20 -2.68
N GLU A 15 7.45 -3.21 -2.42
CA GLU A 15 7.81 -1.80 -2.46
C GLU A 15 7.75 -1.25 -1.05
N ALA A 16 8.90 -0.78 -0.56
CA ALA A 16 8.99 0.01 0.65
C ALA A 16 9.02 1.49 0.28
N SER A 17 8.18 2.28 0.94
CA SER A 17 8.11 3.72 0.78
C SER A 17 8.32 4.40 2.13
N SER A 18 9.14 5.43 2.15
CA SER A 18 9.32 6.27 3.32
C SER A 18 9.31 7.72 2.88
N TYR A 19 8.52 8.54 3.57
CA TYR A 19 8.41 9.96 3.33
C TYR A 19 8.65 10.69 4.64
N TYR A 20 9.50 11.71 4.60
CA TYR A 20 9.74 12.61 5.72
C TYR A 20 9.39 14.03 5.26
N GLY A 21 8.74 14.78 6.15
CA GLY A 21 8.36 16.16 5.92
C GLY A 21 8.57 17.02 7.15
N SER A 22 8.40 18.32 7.00
CA SER A 22 8.50 19.30 8.09
C SER A 22 7.48 19.02 9.22
N PHE A 23 7.71 19.59 10.40
CA PHE A 23 6.88 19.40 11.62
C PHE A 23 6.90 17.99 12.22
N GLY A 24 8.01 17.26 12.06
CA GLY A 24 8.16 15.91 12.60
C GLY A 24 7.18 14.90 11.98
N SER A 25 6.78 15.16 10.73
CA SER A 25 5.86 14.32 9.97
C SER A 25 6.66 13.24 9.24
N TRP A 26 6.37 11.99 9.53
CA TRP A 26 6.96 10.86 8.83
C TRP A 26 5.87 9.87 8.45
N ARG A 27 6.00 9.34 7.23
CA ARG A 27 5.18 8.28 6.69
C ARG A 27 6.09 7.14 6.30
N TYR A 28 5.69 5.93 6.60
CA TYR A 28 6.30 4.75 6.02
C TYR A 28 5.21 3.81 5.55
N GLY A 29 5.52 3.04 4.52
CA GLY A 29 4.58 2.13 3.92
C GLY A 29 5.28 0.97 3.24
N LEU A 30 4.59 -0.16 3.25
CA LEU A 30 4.96 -1.37 2.54
C LEU A 30 3.81 -1.75 1.63
N LYS A 31 4.14 -2.07 0.38
CA LYS A 31 3.20 -2.60 -0.60
C LYS A 31 3.78 -3.89 -1.14
N ALA A 32 3.08 -4.99 -0.94
CA ALA A 32 3.39 -6.28 -1.51
C ALA A 32 2.35 -6.60 -2.58
N THR A 33 2.80 -6.96 -3.76
CA THR A 33 1.92 -7.28 -4.87
C THR A 33 2.47 -8.46 -5.65
N GLY A 34 1.60 -9.33 -6.14
CA GLY A 34 2.00 -10.52 -6.84
C GLY A 34 0.81 -11.23 -7.49
N ALA A 35 1.12 -12.18 -8.35
CA ALA A 35 0.13 -13.04 -8.99
C ALA A 35 0.63 -14.47 -9.03
N THR A 36 -0.28 -15.45 -8.91
CA THR A 36 0.06 -16.88 -9.02
C THR A 36 0.38 -17.28 -10.46
N GLY A 37 -0.10 -16.52 -11.44
CA GLY A 37 0.23 -16.66 -12.86
C GLY A 37 0.36 -15.31 -13.55
N ASP A 38 0.62 -15.32 -14.85
CA ASP A 38 0.78 -14.12 -15.69
C ASP A 38 -0.56 -13.45 -16.04
N GLY A 39 -1.68 -13.96 -15.50
CA GLY A 39 -3.02 -13.46 -15.75
C GLY A 39 -3.59 -13.96 -17.07
N THR A 40 -2.93 -14.92 -17.73
CA THR A 40 -3.40 -15.48 -19.00
C THR A 40 -4.21 -16.75 -18.82
N GLN A 41 -4.19 -17.37 -17.64
CA GLN A 41 -4.91 -18.61 -17.37
C GLN A 41 -6.16 -18.39 -16.49
N PRO A 42 -7.27 -19.09 -16.78
CA PRO A 42 -8.43 -19.11 -15.90
C PRO A 42 -8.04 -19.65 -14.52
N GLY A 43 -8.38 -18.91 -13.47
CA GLY A 43 -8.03 -19.26 -12.09
C GLY A 43 -6.72 -18.65 -11.59
N ASP A 44 -6.01 -17.87 -12.41
CA ASP A 44 -4.91 -17.04 -11.91
C ASP A 44 -5.43 -16.08 -10.83
N VAL A 45 -4.71 -16.01 -9.71
CA VAL A 45 -5.06 -15.15 -8.57
C VAL A 45 -4.03 -14.05 -8.47
N ASP A 46 -4.50 -12.81 -8.45
CA ASP A 46 -3.68 -11.64 -8.17
C ASP A 46 -3.97 -11.11 -6.77
N TYR A 47 -2.93 -10.65 -6.10
CA TYR A 47 -3.03 -10.06 -4.76
C TYR A 47 -2.20 -8.80 -4.67
N THR A 48 -2.78 -7.79 -4.01
CA THR A 48 -2.09 -6.57 -3.64
C THR A 48 -2.46 -6.22 -2.21
N VAL A 49 -1.45 -6.11 -1.35
CA VAL A 49 -1.59 -5.67 0.04
C VAL A 49 -0.71 -4.44 0.22
N SER A 50 -1.25 -3.40 0.85
CA SER A 50 -0.48 -2.24 1.24
C SER A 50 -0.80 -1.83 2.67
N THR A 51 0.24 -1.48 3.41
CA THR A 51 0.13 -0.90 4.75
C THR A 51 0.92 0.38 4.78
N THR A 52 0.34 1.44 5.35
CA THR A 52 1.03 2.71 5.54
C THR A 52 0.73 3.24 6.94
N ARG A 53 1.76 3.69 7.63
CA ARG A 53 1.66 4.43 8.88
C ARG A 53 2.19 5.84 8.67
N PHE A 54 1.38 6.79 9.07
CA PHE A 54 1.71 8.21 9.11
C PHE A 54 1.68 8.68 10.55
N THR A 55 2.71 9.39 10.98
CA THR A 55 2.81 10.00 12.29
C THR A 55 3.33 11.42 12.11
N THR A 56 2.65 12.40 12.70
CA THR A 56 3.12 13.79 12.75
C THR A 56 3.05 14.29 14.18
N HIS A 57 4.03 15.11 14.57
CA HIS A 57 4.05 15.76 15.87
C HIS A 57 3.11 16.98 15.92
N GLY A 58 2.60 17.43 14.77
CA GLY A 58 1.67 18.56 14.67
C GLY A 58 2.37 19.92 14.84
N TYR A 59 1.77 20.97 14.29
CA TYR A 59 2.29 22.34 14.36
C TYR A 59 2.05 23.03 15.72
N ARG A 60 1.16 22.49 16.57
CA ARG A 60 0.83 23.01 17.90
C ARG A 60 0.99 21.91 18.95
N ASP A 61 1.37 22.31 20.17
CA ASP A 61 1.27 21.47 21.37
C ASP A 61 -0.14 20.82 21.41
N HIS A 62 -0.20 19.48 21.44
CA HIS A 62 -1.38 18.61 21.32
C HIS A 62 -1.86 18.10 19.94
N SER A 63 -1.33 18.54 18.79
CA SER A 63 -1.85 18.09 17.48
C SER A 63 -1.17 16.86 16.87
N GLY A 64 -0.67 15.95 17.70
CA GLY A 64 -0.08 14.70 17.22
C GLY A 64 -1.12 13.84 16.50
N ALA A 65 -0.95 13.60 15.20
CA ALA A 65 -1.86 12.74 14.43
C ALA A 65 -1.15 11.46 14.00
N GLN A 66 -1.76 10.32 14.32
CA GLN A 66 -1.34 9.01 13.86
C GLN A 66 -2.42 8.43 12.97
N LYS A 67 -2.05 7.98 11.78
CA LYS A 67 -2.97 7.33 10.83
C LYS A 67 -2.34 6.05 10.32
N ASN A 68 -2.99 4.93 10.59
CA ASN A 68 -2.66 3.63 10.02
C ASN A 68 -3.68 3.29 8.95
N LEU A 69 -3.21 2.93 7.75
CA LEU A 69 -4.05 2.49 6.65
C LEU A 69 -3.54 1.13 6.18
N ALA A 70 -4.43 0.14 6.16
CA ALA A 70 -4.19 -1.16 5.57
C ALA A 70 -5.22 -1.39 4.47
N ASN A 71 -4.77 -1.75 3.28
CA ASN A 71 -5.61 -2.08 2.14
C ASN A 71 -5.18 -3.43 1.57
N ALA A 72 -6.14 -4.29 1.27
CA ALA A 72 -5.91 -5.55 0.59
C ALA A 72 -6.90 -5.66 -0.57
N LYS A 73 -6.41 -6.11 -1.72
CA LYS A 73 -7.19 -6.43 -2.90
C LYS A 73 -6.77 -7.82 -3.37
N LEU A 74 -7.75 -8.67 -3.60
CA LEU A 74 -7.57 -9.96 -4.26
C LEU A 74 -8.44 -9.95 -5.52
N GLY A 75 -7.85 -10.39 -6.62
CA GLY A 75 -8.54 -10.63 -7.88
C GLY A 75 -8.33 -12.06 -8.34
N ARG A 76 -9.30 -12.57 -9.11
CA ARG A 76 -9.17 -13.85 -9.81
C ARG A 76 -9.53 -13.64 -11.26
N THR A 77 -8.72 -14.19 -12.15
CA THR A 77 -9.01 -14.23 -13.58
C THR A 77 -10.05 -15.31 -13.85
N HIS A 78 -11.07 -14.95 -14.64
CA HIS A 78 -12.20 -15.80 -14.98
C HIS A 78 -12.13 -16.24 -16.44
#